data_AF-A0A4V3B344-F1
#
_entry.id   AF-A0A4V3B344-F1
#
_cell.length_a   1.000
_cell.length_b   1.000
_cell.length_c   1.000
_cell.angle_alpha   90.00
_cell.angle_beta   90.00
_cell.angle_gamma   90.00
#
_symmetry.space_group_name_H-M   'P 1'
#
loop_
_entity.id
_entity.type
_entity.pdbx_description
1 polymer ?
#
loop_
_entity_poly.entity_id
_entity_poly.type
_entity_poly.pdbx_seq_one_letter_code
_entity_poly.pdbx_strand_id
1 'polypeptide(L)'
;MGGLQGWHLIVVLVVILLLFGAAKLPALAKSVGQSARVFKGEMKAMKEEDGPAETPNHQQPQAPTSVTGLTPPPAQGPPQGPSSS
;
A
#
# COMPACT_ATOMS: atom_id res chain seq x y z
N MET A 1 -18.84 -2.10 -37.45
CA MET A 1 -18.27 -0.72 -37.43
C MET A 1 -18.02 -0.28 -35.98
N GLY A 2 -17.03 -0.86 -35.28
CA GLY A 2 -16.80 -0.62 -33.84
C GLY A 2 -15.44 0.00 -33.48
N GLY A 3 -14.60 0.30 -34.47
CA GLY A 3 -13.21 0.74 -34.25
C GLY A 3 -13.04 2.21 -33.84
N LEU A 4 -14.08 3.03 -33.91
CA LEU A 4 -13.97 4.47 -33.65
C LEU A 4 -14.00 4.82 -32.16
N GLN A 5 -14.63 4.01 -31.32
CA GLN A 5 -14.84 4.37 -29.91
C GLN A 5 -13.52 4.39 -29.13
N GLY A 6 -12.63 3.41 -29.35
CA GLY A 6 -11.34 3.34 -28.67
C GLY A 6 -10.43 4.55 -28.92
N TRP A 7 -10.44 5.09 -30.15
CA TRP A 7 -9.64 6.27 -30.48
C TRP A 7 -10.16 7.54 -29.79
N HIS A 8 -11.48 7.69 -29.64
CA HIS A 8 -12.06 8.83 -28.93
C HIS A 8 -11.66 8.85 -27.45
N LEU A 9 -11.60 7.68 -26.80
CA LEU A 9 -11.19 7.59 -25.39
C LEU A 9 -9.74 8.05 -25.19
N ILE A 10 -8.85 7.72 -26.13
CA ILE A 10 -7.46 8.18 -26.13
C ILE A 10 -7.38 9.70 -26.30
N VAL A 11 -8.13 10.27 -27.26
CA VAL A 11 -8.17 11.73 -27.46
C VAL A 11 -8.63 12.45 -26.20
N VAL A 12 -9.69 11.99 -25.56
CA VAL A 12 -10.19 12.58 -24.30
C VAL A 12 -9.15 12.47 -23.19
N LEU A 13 -8.50 11.31 -23.04
CA LEU A 13 -7.43 11.11 -22.05
C LEU A 13 -6.27 12.09 -22.27
N VAL A 14 -5.87 12.30 -23.53
CA VAL A 14 -4.83 13.26 -23.90
C VAL A 14 -5.23 14.68 -23.50
N VAL A 15 -6.46 15.11 -23.80
CA VAL A 15 -6.95 16.44 -23.39
C VAL A 15 -6.93 16.60 -21.87
N ILE A 16 -7.37 15.60 -21.11
CA ILE A 16 -7.33 15.64 -19.64
C ILE A 16 -5.88 15.70 -19.14
N LEU A 17 -4.94 14.96 -19.75
CA LEU A 17 -3.52 15.02 -19.42
C LEU A 17 -2.90 16.40 -19.71
N LEU A 18 -3.35 17.09 -20.77
CA LEU A 18 -2.92 18.45 -21.10
C LEU A 18 -3.44 19.47 -20.07
N LEU A 19 -4.69 19.33 -19.61
CA LEU A 19 -5.30 20.25 -18.63
C LEU A 19 -4.78 20.03 -17.20
N PHE A 20 -4.71 18.76 -16.78
CA PHE A 20 -4.38 18.39 -15.40
C PHE A 20 -2.89 18.04 -15.22
N GLY A 21 -2.19 17.64 -16.27
CA GLY A 21 -0.81 17.17 -16.23
C GLY A 21 -0.69 15.67 -15.92
N ALA A 22 0.39 15.04 -16.43
CA ALA A 22 0.67 13.61 -16.23
C ALA A 22 0.88 13.19 -14.77
N ALA A 23 1.28 14.11 -13.90
CA ALA A 23 1.51 13.82 -12.47
C ALA A 23 0.22 13.85 -11.62
N LYS A 24 -0.83 14.56 -12.07
CA LYS A 24 -2.08 14.72 -11.28
C LYS A 24 -3.07 13.58 -11.46
N LEU A 25 -3.19 13.03 -12.65
CA LEU A 25 -4.01 11.83 -12.90
C LEU A 25 -3.65 10.62 -12.01
N PRO A 26 -2.37 10.20 -11.88
CA PRO A 26 -2.02 9.07 -11.02
C PRO A 26 -2.21 9.38 -9.54
N ALA A 27 -1.99 10.62 -9.11
CA ALA A 27 -2.24 11.03 -7.73
C ALA A 27 -3.74 10.95 -7.36
N LEU A 28 -4.61 11.46 -8.25
CA LEU A 28 -6.06 11.37 -8.09
C LEU A 28 -6.54 9.91 -8.14
N ALA A 29 -6.05 9.13 -9.10
CA ALA A 29 -6.38 7.70 -9.20
C ALA A 29 -5.96 6.92 -7.94
N LYS A 30 -4.80 7.22 -7.37
CA LYS A 30 -4.32 6.58 -6.13
C LYS A 30 -5.22 6.93 -4.93
N SER A 31 -5.59 8.20 -4.78
CA SER A 31 -6.53 8.67 -3.75
C SER A 31 -7.90 7.98 -3.87
N VAL A 32 -8.50 8.04 -5.06
CA VAL A 32 -9.82 7.44 -5.32
C VAL A 32 -9.78 5.92 -5.19
N GLY A 33 -8.72 5.27 -5.67
CA GLY A 33 -8.54 3.82 -5.57
C GLY A 33 -8.42 3.35 -4.13
N GLN A 34 -7.77 4.13 -3.26
CA GLN A 34 -7.66 3.80 -1.84
C GLN A 34 -9.02 3.90 -1.13
N SER A 35 -9.81 4.97 -1.39
CA SER A 35 -11.18 5.09 -0.88
C SER A 35 -12.10 3.99 -1.41
N ALA A 36 -12.02 3.67 -2.71
CA ALA A 36 -12.81 2.63 -3.33
C ALA A 36 -12.47 1.24 -2.78
N ARG A 37 -11.21 0.96 -2.44
CA ARG A 37 -10.79 -0.32 -1.85
C ARG A 37 -11.38 -0.52 -0.45
N VAL A 38 -11.36 0.51 0.38
CA VAL A 38 -11.97 0.47 1.73
C VAL A 38 -13.47 0.23 1.60
N PHE A 39 -14.16 1.04 0.79
CA PHE A 39 -15.60 0.90 0.55
C PHE A 39 -15.95 -0.49 -0.03
N LYS A 40 -15.16 -1.00 -0.98
CA LYS A 40 -15.35 -2.34 -1.55
C LYS A 40 -15.17 -3.43 -0.48
N GLY A 41 -14.21 -3.29 0.42
CA GLY A 41 -13.96 -4.23 1.52
C GLY A 41 -15.11 -4.28 2.51
N GLU A 42 -15.61 -3.12 2.94
CA GLU A 42 -16.78 -2.99 3.82
C GLU A 42 -18.04 -3.56 3.15
N MET A 43 -18.27 -3.21 1.89
CA MET A 43 -19.39 -3.73 1.10
C MET A 43 -19.31 -5.26 0.90
N LYS A 44 -18.10 -5.81 0.76
CA LYS A 44 -17.89 -7.26 0.60
C LYS A 44 -18.16 -7.99 1.92
N ALA A 45 -17.68 -7.46 3.04
CA ALA A 45 -17.95 -7.99 4.38
C ALA A 45 -19.45 -8.04 4.68
N MET A 46 -20.18 -6.96 4.37
CA MET A 46 -21.63 -6.90 4.56
C MET A 46 -22.40 -7.89 3.65
N LYS A 47 -21.79 -8.31 2.54
CA LYS A 47 -22.37 -9.27 1.58
C LYS A 47 -21.93 -10.71 1.88
N GLU A 48 -20.81 -10.87 2.58
CA GLU A 48 -20.29 -12.15 3.09
C GLU A 48 -20.86 -12.51 4.46
N GLU A 49 -21.44 -11.61 5.25
CA GLU A 49 -22.16 -11.99 6.49
C GLU A 49 -23.40 -12.89 6.26
N ASP A 50 -23.76 -13.19 5.01
CA ASP A 50 -24.74 -14.21 4.60
C ASP A 50 -24.08 -15.58 4.23
N GLY A 51 -22.76 -15.78 4.42
CA GLY A 51 -22.04 -17.03 4.09
C GLY A 51 -20.61 -17.14 4.64
N PRO A 52 -19.93 -18.32 4.60
CA PRO A 52 -18.69 -18.54 5.36
C PRO A 52 -17.54 -17.61 4.94
N ALA A 53 -16.97 -16.91 5.92
CA ALA A 53 -15.99 -15.85 5.77
C ALA A 53 -14.63 -16.32 5.22
N GLU A 54 -14.18 -15.73 4.10
CA GLU A 54 -12.80 -15.81 3.63
C GLU A 54 -12.07 -14.48 3.91
N THR A 55 -11.16 -14.49 4.88
CA THR A 55 -10.26 -13.38 5.23
C THR A 55 -9.41 -12.93 4.03
N PRO A 56 -9.53 -11.68 3.53
CA PRO A 56 -8.64 -11.17 2.50
C PRO A 56 -7.29 -10.82 3.12
N ASN A 57 -6.31 -11.70 2.89
CA ASN A 57 -4.90 -11.46 3.15
C ASN A 57 -4.46 -10.16 2.45
N HIS A 58 -4.26 -9.10 3.24
CA HIS A 58 -3.71 -7.85 2.76
C HIS A 58 -2.23 -8.07 2.43
N GLN A 59 -1.95 -8.34 1.15
CA GLN A 59 -0.60 -8.26 0.60
C GLN A 59 -0.10 -6.82 0.73
N GLN A 60 0.59 -6.58 1.84
CA GLN A 60 1.53 -5.48 2.02
C GLN A 60 2.68 -5.74 1.04
N PRO A 61 3.09 -4.79 0.19
CA PRO A 61 4.39 -4.84 -0.45
C PRO A 61 5.45 -4.83 0.65
N GLN A 62 5.91 -6.02 1.03
CA GLN A 62 7.10 -6.21 1.82
C GLN A 62 8.25 -5.61 1.01
N ALA A 63 8.84 -4.52 1.49
CA ALA A 63 10.19 -4.17 1.11
C ALA A 63 11.13 -5.04 1.96
N PRO A 64 11.83 -6.03 1.39
CA PRO A 64 12.92 -6.68 2.10
C PRO A 64 14.10 -5.70 2.17
N THR A 65 14.38 -5.18 3.35
CA THR A 65 15.72 -4.68 3.66
C THR A 65 16.12 -5.10 5.06
N SER A 66 16.25 -6.41 5.22
CA SER A 66 17.10 -7.01 6.23
C SER A 66 18.55 -6.70 5.87
N VAL A 67 19.13 -5.61 6.40
CA VAL A 67 20.59 -5.47 6.62
C VAL A 67 20.85 -4.28 7.56
N THR A 68 21.05 -4.58 8.84
CA THR A 68 22.07 -4.00 9.77
C THR A 68 21.64 -4.36 11.19
N GLY A 69 21.65 -5.66 11.48
CA GLY A 69 21.78 -6.19 12.83
C GLY A 69 23.19 -6.73 12.99
N LEU A 70 24.19 -5.85 12.96
CA LEU A 70 25.58 -6.18 13.33
C LEU A 70 25.86 -5.55 14.69
N THR A 71 25.33 -6.12 15.77
CA THR A 71 26.02 -6.17 17.07
C THR A 71 25.35 -7.28 17.91
N PRO A 72 26.05 -8.38 18.23
CA PRO A 72 25.56 -9.39 19.16
C PRO A 72 25.51 -8.85 20.61
N PRO A 73 24.44 -9.11 21.38
CA PRO A 73 24.44 -9.01 22.85
C PRO A 73 25.00 -10.31 23.46
N PRO A 74 25.19 -10.44 24.79
CA PRO A 74 26.01 -9.69 25.75
C PRO A 74 27.13 -10.60 26.32
N ALA A 75 28.39 -10.16 26.33
CA ALA A 75 29.48 -10.88 27.02
C ALA A 75 29.61 -10.38 28.47
N GLN A 76 29.49 -11.33 29.39
CA GLN A 76 29.53 -11.18 30.84
C GLN A 76 30.89 -10.64 31.34
N GLY A 77 30.86 -9.74 32.33
CA GLY A 77 31.97 -9.46 33.24
C GLY A 77 31.48 -9.65 34.69
N PRO A 78 32.09 -10.52 35.52
CA PRO A 78 31.68 -10.71 36.91
C PRO A 78 32.00 -9.51 37.82
N PRO A 79 31.37 -9.43 39.01
CA PRO A 79 31.34 -8.26 39.88
C PRO A 79 32.64 -8.13 40.70
N GLN A 80 33.09 -6.89 40.98
CA GLN A 80 33.74 -6.49 42.25
C GLN A 80 34.32 -5.06 42.24
N GLY A 81 34.06 -4.35 43.33
CA GLY A 81 34.79 -3.15 43.73
C GLY A 81 34.01 -2.32 44.76
N PRO A 82 34.17 -2.54 46.08
CA PRO A 82 33.74 -1.57 47.07
C PRO A 82 34.78 -0.46 47.14
N SER A 83 34.40 0.80 46.95
CA SER A 83 35.27 1.92 47.34
C SER A 83 34.45 3.14 47.76
N SER A 84 34.66 3.45 49.03
CA SER A 84 34.20 4.58 49.82
C SER A 84 34.51 5.95 49.20
N SER A 85 33.62 6.93 49.41
CA SER A 85 33.85 8.11 50.28
C SER A 85 32.59 8.96 50.31
#